data_AF-A0A8T4X4H1-F1
#
_entry.id   AF-A0A8T4X4H1-F1
#
_cell.length_a   1.000
_cell.length_b   1.000
_cell.length_c   1.000
_cell.angle_alpha   90.00
_cell.angle_beta   90.00
_cell.angle_gamma   90.00
#
_symmetry.space_group_name_H-M   'P 1'
#
loop_
_entity.id
_entity.type
_entity.pdbx_description
1 polymer ?
#
loop_
_entity_poly.entity_id
_entity_poly.type
_entity_poly.pdbx_seq_one_letter_code
_entity_poly.pdbx_strand_id
1 'polypeptide(L)'
;MSVIITQCNHKITEVEGEQFCKECGMVIGYTEIESIGDWKSHNPGLFGMADLYYLVSKVAKNLHLPSYAIQTIIQTSSKLRKMQITKKQAILFAIVYSCRVHNIPRLLEDIFYELEKSSGKKIRYSENSLLKLLNKISNKVTDSELFISPPNKEYYLQAYLAKIQEVLSNDVDEQYFEIIRVRALKQIKEIHSDPSTAAKDAILQNTSRILRTKLHEVLA
;
A
#
# COMPACT_ATOMS: atom_id res chain seq x y z
N MET A 1 5.88 1.19 29.51
CA MET A 1 4.71 1.07 28.60
C MET A 1 4.66 -0.37 28.13
N SER A 2 3.48 -1.00 28.18
CA SER A 2 3.29 -2.44 28.02
C SER A 2 3.45 -2.90 26.56
N VAL A 3 4.40 -3.81 26.32
CA VAL A 3 4.57 -4.51 25.05
C VAL A 3 3.40 -5.48 24.88
N ILE A 4 2.57 -5.27 23.85
CA ILE A 4 1.56 -6.25 23.45
C ILE A 4 2.32 -7.40 22.79
N ILE A 5 2.57 -8.47 23.55
CA ILE A 5 3.12 -9.71 23.02
C ILE A 5 1.96 -10.48 22.39
N THR A 6 1.73 -10.29 21.09
CA THR A 6 0.96 -11.27 20.31
C THR A 6 1.79 -12.54 20.20
N GLN A 7 1.41 -13.55 20.99
CA GLN A 7 2.09 -14.85 21.10
C GLN A 7 1.97 -15.64 19.80
N CYS A 8 2.91 -15.44 18.87
CA CYS A 8 3.18 -16.40 17.81
C CYS A 8 4.03 -17.54 18.40
N ASN A 9 3.55 -18.79 18.33
CA ASN A 9 4.26 -19.97 18.84
C ASN A 9 5.35 -20.49 17.87
N HIS A 10 5.48 -19.89 16.69
CA HIS A 10 6.47 -20.28 15.67
C HIS A 10 7.80 -19.55 15.87
N LYS A 11 8.88 -20.12 15.32
CA LYS A 11 10.23 -19.57 15.42
C LYS A 11 10.32 -18.20 14.76
N ILE A 12 10.58 -17.17 15.55
CA ILE A 12 10.78 -15.80 15.08
C ILE A 12 12.10 -15.74 14.30
N THR A 13 12.05 -15.13 13.13
CA THR A 13 13.22 -14.86 12.30
C THR A 13 13.46 -13.36 12.28
N GLU A 14 14.72 -12.94 12.44
CA GLU A 14 15.10 -11.54 12.32
C GLU A 14 15.80 -11.33 10.98
N VAL A 15 15.30 -10.37 10.20
CA VAL A 15 15.93 -9.90 8.96
C VAL A 15 15.84 -8.38 8.95
N GLU A 16 16.98 -7.70 8.74
CA GLU A 16 17.06 -6.24 8.59
C GLU A 16 16.39 -5.41 9.72
N GLY A 17 16.38 -5.91 10.96
CA GLY A 17 15.79 -5.20 12.12
C GLY A 17 14.28 -5.38 12.29
N GLU A 18 13.66 -6.25 11.47
CA GLU A 18 12.28 -6.68 11.61
C GLU A 18 12.24 -8.11 12.17
N GLN A 19 11.47 -8.30 13.23
CA GLN A 19 11.15 -9.60 13.78
C GLN A 19 9.88 -10.10 13.10
N PHE A 20 9.99 -11.12 12.27
CA PHE A 20 8.85 -11.68 11.54
C PHE A 20 8.76 -13.19 11.73
N CYS A 21 7.54 -13.72 11.60
CA CYS A 21 7.30 -15.14 11.50
C CYS A 21 7.15 -15.54 10.03
N LYS A 22 8.10 -16.34 9.51
CA LYS A 22 8.07 -16.87 8.14
C LYS A 22 6.82 -17.70 7.83
N GLU A 23 6.29 -18.40 8.82
CA GLU A 23 5.14 -19.29 8.65
C GLU A 23 3.81 -18.54 8.71
N CYS A 24 3.74 -17.45 9.49
CA CYS A 24 2.53 -16.64 9.60
C CYS A 24 2.50 -15.45 8.63
N GLY A 25 3.64 -15.06 8.05
CA GLY A 25 3.76 -13.85 7.25
C GLY A 25 3.45 -12.57 8.04
N MET A 26 3.57 -12.62 9.38
CA MET A 26 3.27 -11.50 10.27
C MET A 26 4.57 -10.92 10.83
N VAL A 27 4.68 -9.59 10.79
CA VAL A 27 5.70 -8.83 11.51
C VAL A 27 5.26 -8.75 12.98
N ILE A 28 6.10 -9.25 13.87
CA ILE A 28 5.84 -9.40 15.31
C ILE A 28 6.40 -8.20 16.08
N GLY A 29 7.44 -7.57 15.56
CA GLY A 29 8.04 -6.39 16.16
C GLY A 29 9.20 -5.84 15.33
N TYR A 30 9.71 -4.71 15.76
CA TYR A 30 10.91 -4.09 15.21
C TYR A 30 11.96 -4.10 16.30
N THR A 31 13.20 -4.48 15.99
CA THR A 31 14.30 -4.34 16.92
C THR A 31 14.56 -2.85 17.12
N GLU A 32 14.67 -2.41 18.38
CA GLU A 32 15.03 -1.02 18.69
C GLU A 32 16.38 -0.71 18.03
N ILE A 33 16.38 0.28 17.13
CA ILE A 33 17.58 0.71 16.41
C ILE A 33 18.59 1.21 17.46
N GLU A 34 19.77 0.59 17.49
CA GLU A 34 20.87 1.01 18.37
C GLU A 34 21.08 2.53 18.28
N SER A 35 21.01 3.19 19.43
CA SER A 35 21.08 4.64 19.55
C SER A 35 22.41 5.17 19.04
N ILE A 36 22.33 6.11 18.09
CA ILE A 36 23.20 7.30 17.86
C ILE A 36 24.45 7.31 18.76
N GLY A 37 25.46 6.52 18.40
CA GLY A 37 26.71 6.44 19.16
C GLY A 37 27.95 6.18 18.32
N ASP A 38 27.81 5.87 17.04
CA ASP A 38 28.95 5.51 16.20
C ASP A 38 28.96 6.30 14.89
N TRP A 39 29.63 7.46 14.91
CA TRP A 39 29.84 8.28 13.72
C TRP A 39 30.60 7.55 12.59
N LYS A 40 31.17 6.37 12.87
CA LYS A 40 31.79 5.50 11.85
C LYS A 40 30.79 4.58 11.15
N SER A 41 29.58 4.37 11.70
CA SER A 41 28.47 3.70 11.01
C SER A 41 27.59 4.67 10.21
N HIS A 42 27.82 5.98 10.34
CA HIS A 42 27.26 7.00 9.45
C HIS A 42 27.80 6.76 8.04
N ASN A 43 27.03 6.02 7.25
CA ASN A 43 27.29 5.89 5.84
C ASN A 43 27.05 7.28 5.20
N PRO A 44 28.06 7.97 4.64
CA PRO A 44 27.85 9.23 3.92
C PRO A 44 27.01 9.06 2.64
N GLY A 45 26.54 7.83 2.35
CA GLY A 45 25.75 7.43 1.19
C GLY A 45 24.35 8.06 1.03
N LEU A 46 24.01 9.11 1.79
CA LEU A 46 22.78 9.89 1.62
C LEU A 46 22.96 11.17 0.78
N PHE A 47 24.20 11.56 0.45
CA PHE A 47 24.47 12.62 -0.53
C PHE A 47 23.92 12.22 -1.90
N GLY A 48 22.81 12.84 -2.33
CA GLY A 48 22.13 12.58 -3.60
C GLY A 48 20.75 11.90 -3.50
N MET A 49 20.30 11.51 -2.30
CA MET A 49 18.96 10.95 -2.08
C MET A 49 17.93 12.00 -1.62
N ALA A 50 18.32 13.25 -1.38
CA ALA A 50 17.42 14.31 -0.90
C ALA A 50 16.16 14.46 -1.79
N ASP A 51 16.33 14.39 -3.11
CA ASP A 51 15.23 14.41 -4.08
C ASP A 51 14.30 13.21 -3.98
N LEU A 52 14.86 12.02 -3.68
CA LEU A 52 14.08 10.79 -3.47
C LEU A 52 13.24 10.91 -2.20
N TYR A 53 13.87 11.29 -1.09
CA TYR A 53 13.21 11.52 0.19
C TYR A 53 12.10 12.56 0.05
N TYR A 54 12.39 13.71 -0.55
CA TYR A 54 11.40 14.76 -0.76
C TYR A 54 10.18 14.25 -1.53
N LEU A 55 10.39 13.53 -2.63
CA LEU A 55 9.30 13.02 -3.44
C LEU A 55 8.50 11.93 -2.73
N VAL A 56 9.17 10.99 -2.06
CA VAL A 56 8.53 9.93 -1.27
C VAL A 56 7.72 10.53 -0.13
N SER A 57 8.30 11.42 0.67
CA SER A 57 7.61 12.07 1.78
C SER A 57 6.40 12.88 1.32
N LYS A 58 6.51 13.59 0.18
CA LYS A 58 5.40 14.35 -0.39
C LYS A 58 4.25 13.44 -0.84
N VAL A 59 4.54 12.35 -1.54
CA VAL A 59 3.53 11.40 -2.02
C VAL A 59 2.91 10.64 -0.86
N ALA A 60 3.74 10.16 0.07
CA ALA A 60 3.29 9.45 1.25
C ALA A 60 2.38 10.30 2.14
N LYS A 61 2.70 11.59 2.31
CA LYS A 61 1.85 12.53 3.05
C LYS A 61 0.45 12.65 2.41
N ASN A 62 0.37 12.78 1.09
CA ASN A 62 -0.92 12.91 0.41
C ASN A 62 -1.71 11.59 0.41
N LEU A 63 -1.02 10.46 0.36
CA LEU A 63 -1.63 9.13 0.47
C LEU A 63 -1.93 8.72 1.93
N HIS A 64 -1.64 9.59 2.90
CA HIS A 64 -1.77 9.34 4.33
C HIS A 64 -1.08 8.03 4.77
N LEU A 65 0.13 7.79 4.26
CA LEU A 65 0.90 6.59 4.59
C LEU A 65 1.61 6.75 5.94
N PRO A 66 1.64 5.70 6.78
CA PRO A 66 2.32 5.70 8.06
C PRO A 66 3.84 5.70 7.90
N SER A 67 4.55 6.14 8.95
CA SER A 67 6.02 6.28 8.94
C SER A 67 6.76 4.99 8.62
N TYR A 68 6.29 3.84 9.11
CA TYR A 68 6.89 2.54 8.81
C TYR A 68 6.82 2.21 7.31
N ALA A 69 5.71 2.55 6.64
CA ALA A 69 5.57 2.34 5.20
C ALA A 69 6.54 3.26 4.43
N ILE A 70 6.70 4.51 4.88
CA ILE A 70 7.65 5.46 4.29
C ILE A 70 9.08 4.92 4.32
N GLN A 71 9.50 4.31 5.43
CA GLN A 71 10.83 3.71 5.57
C GLN A 71 11.03 2.57 4.55
N THR A 72 10.08 1.65 4.45
CA THR A 72 10.10 0.59 3.43
C THR A 72 10.20 1.17 2.01
N ILE A 73 9.42 2.22 1.71
CA ILE A 73 9.45 2.87 0.38
C ILE A 73 10.85 3.41 0.05
N ILE A 74 11.49 4.09 1.00
CA ILE A 74 12.82 4.67 0.81
C ILE A 74 13.86 3.57 0.56
N GLN A 75 13.85 2.52 1.39
CA GLN A 75 14.78 1.40 1.29
C GLN A 75 14.60 0.65 -0.03
N THR A 76 13.37 0.25 -0.35
CA THR A 76 13.06 -0.45 -1.60
C THR A 76 13.38 0.42 -2.82
N SER A 77 13.03 1.71 -2.80
CA SER A 77 13.38 2.62 -3.89
C SER A 77 14.89 2.70 -4.12
N SER A 78 15.67 2.75 -3.03
CA SER A 78 17.13 2.78 -3.09
C SER A 78 17.71 1.47 -3.63
N LYS A 79 17.17 0.31 -3.25
CA LYS A 79 17.53 -1.01 -3.80
C LYS A 79 17.24 -1.05 -5.31
N LEU A 80 16.05 -0.64 -5.76
CA LEU A 80 15.66 -0.62 -7.18
C LEU A 80 16.50 0.35 -8.03
N ARG A 81 16.94 1.48 -7.47
CA ARG A 81 17.83 2.43 -8.16
C ARG A 81 19.19 1.81 -8.49
N LYS A 82 19.71 0.92 -7.63
CA LYS A 82 20.94 0.15 -7.90
C LYS A 82 20.77 -0.85 -9.05
N MET A 83 19.53 -1.29 -9.33
CA MET A 83 19.16 -2.16 -10.45
C MET A 83 18.86 -1.39 -11.76
N GLN A 84 19.32 -0.13 -11.87
CA GLN A 84 19.09 0.73 -13.05
C GLN A 84 17.62 1.03 -13.38
N ILE A 85 16.70 0.85 -12.42
CA ILE A 85 15.30 1.26 -12.57
C ILE A 85 15.20 2.78 -12.45
N THR A 86 14.40 3.41 -13.31
CA THR A 86 14.25 4.87 -13.31
C THR A 86 13.65 5.36 -11.99
N LYS A 87 14.00 6.58 -11.55
CA LYS A 87 13.56 7.13 -10.25
C LYS A 87 12.05 7.03 -10.03
N LYS A 88 11.25 7.42 -11.02
CA LYS A 88 9.79 7.35 -10.93
C LYS A 88 9.27 5.91 -10.85
N GLN A 89 9.83 5.00 -11.64
CA GLN A 89 9.44 3.58 -11.61
C GLN A 89 9.81 2.91 -10.28
N ALA A 90 10.99 3.24 -9.74
CA ALA A 90 11.44 2.72 -8.46
C ALA A 90 10.50 3.16 -7.33
N ILE A 91 10.11 4.44 -7.30
CA ILE A 91 9.20 4.97 -6.28
C ILE A 91 7.80 4.38 -6.45
N LEU A 92 7.27 4.30 -7.67
CA LEU A 92 5.97 3.67 -7.93
C LEU A 92 5.94 2.22 -7.41
N PHE A 93 6.93 1.42 -7.80
CA PHE A 93 7.03 0.04 -7.36
C PHE A 93 7.18 -0.05 -5.84
N ALA A 94 8.03 0.76 -5.23
CA ALA A 94 8.27 0.75 -3.79
C ALA A 94 7.03 1.14 -2.97
N ILE A 95 6.24 2.10 -3.44
CA ILE A 95 4.95 2.46 -2.79
C ILE A 95 3.99 1.29 -2.87
N VAL A 96 3.83 0.68 -4.04
CA VAL A 96 2.93 -0.48 -4.20
C VAL A 96 3.40 -1.64 -3.33
N TYR A 97 4.69 -1.99 -3.38
CA TYR A 97 5.29 -3.03 -2.57
C TYR A 97 5.05 -2.79 -1.06
N SER A 98 5.36 -1.59 -0.58
CA SER A 98 5.15 -1.22 0.83
C SER A 98 3.68 -1.33 1.24
N CYS A 99 2.76 -0.82 0.41
CA CYS A 99 1.32 -0.94 0.70
C CYS A 99 0.86 -2.40 0.74
N ARG A 100 1.47 -3.29 -0.05
CA ARG A 100 1.13 -4.70 -0.12
C ARG A 100 1.64 -5.48 1.08
N VAL A 101 2.92 -5.29 1.43
CA VAL A 101 3.55 -5.96 2.57
C VAL A 101 2.88 -5.55 3.88
N HIS A 102 2.55 -4.28 4.03
CA HIS A 102 1.92 -3.75 5.24
C HIS A 102 0.39 -3.80 5.25
N ASN A 103 -0.23 -4.46 4.27
CA ASN A 103 -1.70 -4.51 4.12
C ASN A 103 -2.40 -3.14 4.17
N ILE A 104 -1.75 -2.09 3.63
CA ILE A 104 -2.33 -0.76 3.50
C ILE A 104 -3.14 -0.73 2.20
N PRO A 105 -4.47 -0.62 2.26
CA PRO A 105 -5.30 -0.71 1.08
C PRO A 105 -5.26 0.60 0.27
N ARG A 106 -4.67 0.56 -0.93
CA ARG A 106 -4.57 1.68 -1.86
C ARG A 106 -4.72 1.19 -3.30
N LEU A 107 -5.50 1.90 -4.11
CA LEU A 107 -5.63 1.59 -5.54
C LEU A 107 -4.37 2.04 -6.29
N LEU A 108 -4.00 1.34 -7.35
CA LEU A 108 -2.84 1.74 -8.16
C LEU A 108 -3.09 3.08 -8.84
N GLU A 109 -4.33 3.33 -9.26
CA GLU A 109 -4.76 4.60 -9.84
C GLU A 109 -4.47 5.79 -8.91
N ASP A 110 -4.77 5.66 -7.61
CA ASP A 110 -4.57 6.75 -6.64
C ASP A 110 -3.06 6.98 -6.40
N ILE A 111 -2.28 5.91 -6.28
CA ILE A 111 -0.80 6.00 -6.15
C ILE A 111 -0.18 6.66 -7.39
N PHE A 112 -0.60 6.23 -8.58
CA PHE A 112 -0.07 6.73 -9.84
C PHE A 112 -0.45 8.20 -10.05
N TYR A 113 -1.70 8.56 -9.76
CA TYR A 113 -2.16 9.94 -9.81
C TYR A 113 -1.33 10.84 -8.89
N GLU A 114 -1.07 10.42 -7.66
CA GLU A 114 -0.27 11.20 -6.71
C GLU A 114 1.19 11.39 -7.14
N LEU A 115 1.76 10.42 -7.84
CA LEU A 115 3.10 10.53 -8.42
C LEU A 115 3.14 11.46 -9.64
N GLU A 116 2.13 11.39 -10.50
CA GLU A 116 2.09 12.15 -11.75
C GLU A 116 1.39 13.52 -11.65
N LYS A 117 0.68 13.84 -10.57
CA LYS A 117 -0.05 15.13 -10.46
C LYS A 117 0.86 16.35 -10.61
N SER A 118 2.14 16.21 -10.26
CA SER A 118 3.15 17.26 -10.43
C SER A 118 3.53 17.53 -11.90
N SER A 119 3.23 16.61 -12.82
CA SER A 119 3.51 16.76 -14.25
C SER A 119 2.43 17.54 -15.00
N GLY A 120 1.35 17.97 -14.32
CA GLY A 120 0.25 18.75 -14.89
C GLY A 120 -0.64 17.96 -15.87
N LYS A 121 -0.32 16.69 -16.13
CA LYS A 121 -1.06 15.82 -17.04
C LYS A 121 -2.14 15.06 -16.25
N LYS A 122 -3.42 15.35 -16.53
CA LYS A 122 -4.55 14.53 -16.06
C LYS A 122 -4.67 13.26 -16.91
N ILE A 123 -3.72 12.33 -16.79
CA ILE A 123 -3.82 11.04 -17.46
C ILE A 123 -4.49 10.07 -16.50
N ARG A 124 -5.70 9.61 -16.85
CA ARG A 124 -6.34 8.46 -16.19
C ARG A 124 -5.88 7.20 -16.91
N TYR A 125 -5.09 6.38 -16.22
CA TYR A 125 -4.80 5.02 -16.67
C TYR A 125 -5.79 4.06 -16.01
N SER A 126 -6.24 3.06 -16.74
CA SER A 126 -6.97 1.95 -16.13
C SER A 126 -6.04 1.12 -15.25
N GLU A 127 -6.57 0.55 -14.17
CA GLU A 127 -5.87 -0.41 -13.29
C GLU A 127 -5.12 -1.49 -14.09
N ASN A 128 -5.74 -2.06 -15.14
CA ASN A 128 -5.11 -3.05 -16.03
C ASN A 128 -3.85 -2.52 -16.74
N SER A 129 -3.84 -1.25 -17.13
CA SER A 129 -2.67 -0.62 -17.75
C SER A 129 -1.55 -0.39 -16.73
N LEU A 130 -1.91 -0.01 -15.50
CA LEU A 130 -0.98 0.18 -14.40
C LEU A 130 -0.38 -1.15 -13.93
N LEU A 131 -1.16 -2.23 -13.91
CA LEU A 131 -0.66 -3.59 -13.66
C LEU A 131 0.34 -4.04 -14.73
N LYS A 132 0.08 -3.76 -16.02
CA LYS A 132 1.06 -4.03 -17.09
C LYS A 132 2.35 -3.23 -16.89
N LEU A 133 2.26 -1.98 -16.44
CA LEU A 133 3.43 -1.17 -16.11
C LEU A 133 4.22 -1.76 -14.93
N LEU A 134 3.53 -2.14 -13.85
CA LEU A 134 4.15 -2.77 -12.69
C LEU A 134 4.82 -4.10 -13.05
N ASN A 135 4.18 -4.96 -13.85
CA ASN A 135 4.76 -6.22 -14.30
C ASN A 135 6.03 -6.00 -15.12
N LYS A 136 6.07 -4.96 -15.98
CA LYS A 136 7.30 -4.59 -16.71
C LYS A 136 8.43 -4.16 -15.79
N ILE A 137 8.12 -3.51 -14.65
CA ILE A 137 9.13 -3.16 -13.64
C ILE A 137 9.55 -4.41 -12.90
N SER A 138 8.60 -5.23 -12.43
CA SER A 138 8.84 -6.48 -11.72
C SER A 138 9.75 -7.44 -12.49
N ASN A 139 9.59 -7.54 -13.82
CA ASN A 139 10.45 -8.38 -14.66
C ASN A 139 11.92 -7.91 -14.72
N LYS A 140 12.22 -6.67 -14.32
CA LYS A 140 13.58 -6.13 -14.22
C LYS A 140 14.15 -6.25 -12.82
N VAL A 141 13.32 -6.56 -11.83
CA VAL A 141 13.74 -6.75 -10.44
C VAL A 141 14.32 -8.15 -10.33
N THR A 142 15.62 -8.24 -10.09
CA THR A 142 16.34 -9.51 -9.93
C THR A 142 16.30 -10.05 -8.51
N ASP A 143 15.83 -9.24 -7.56
CA ASP A 143 15.71 -9.58 -6.14
C ASP A 143 14.38 -10.31 -5.88
N SER A 144 14.47 -11.58 -5.50
CA SER A 144 13.32 -12.44 -5.22
C SER A 144 12.52 -11.99 -3.99
N GLU A 145 13.10 -11.21 -3.09
CA GLU A 145 12.41 -10.68 -1.89
C GLU A 145 11.47 -9.53 -2.25
N LEU A 146 11.71 -8.87 -3.39
CA LEU A 146 10.90 -7.77 -3.92
C LEU A 146 9.80 -8.28 -4.86
N PHE A 147 9.00 -9.23 -4.37
CA PHE A 147 7.83 -9.74 -5.08
C PHE A 147 6.54 -9.03 -4.62
N ILE A 148 5.72 -8.61 -5.58
CA ILE A 148 4.40 -8.02 -5.31
C ILE A 148 3.33 -9.05 -5.63
N SER A 149 2.61 -9.51 -4.61
CA SER A 149 1.45 -10.38 -4.82
C SER A 149 0.32 -9.63 -5.54
N PRO A 150 -0.39 -10.29 -6.49
CA PRO A 150 -1.57 -9.71 -7.09
C PRO A 150 -2.64 -9.39 -6.02
N PRO A 151 -3.34 -8.26 -6.13
CA PRO A 151 -4.44 -7.91 -5.21
C PRO A 151 -5.54 -8.98 -5.24
N ASN A 152 -5.95 -9.42 -4.05
CA ASN A 152 -7.13 -10.26 -3.88
C ASN A 152 -8.40 -9.39 -3.74
N LYS A 153 -9.55 -10.06 -3.66
CA LYS A 153 -10.88 -9.44 -3.50
C LYS A 153 -10.95 -8.53 -2.26
N GLU A 154 -10.45 -9.03 -1.13
CA GLU A 154 -10.48 -8.32 0.15
C GLU A 154 -9.66 -7.04 0.11
N TYR A 155 -8.49 -7.05 -0.54
CA TYR A 155 -7.68 -5.86 -0.72
C TYR A 155 -8.43 -4.78 -1.51
N TYR A 156 -9.03 -5.13 -2.64
CA TYR A 156 -9.80 -4.15 -3.42
C TYR A 156 -10.98 -3.63 -2.64
N LEU A 157 -11.66 -4.48 -1.87
CA LEU A 157 -12.77 -4.07 -1.01
C LEU A 157 -12.32 -3.01 0.00
N GLN A 158 -11.23 -3.28 0.73
CA GLN A 158 -10.70 -2.31 1.69
C GLN A 158 -10.24 -1.02 1.01
N ALA A 159 -9.65 -1.11 -0.18
CA ALA A 159 -9.17 0.08 -0.92
C ALA A 159 -10.32 0.96 -1.40
N TYR A 160 -11.38 0.36 -1.94
CA TYR A 160 -12.59 1.08 -2.32
C TYR A 160 -13.31 1.68 -1.11
N LEU A 161 -13.44 0.94 -0.01
CA LEU A 161 -14.06 1.46 1.21
C LEU A 161 -13.28 2.65 1.78
N ALA A 162 -11.95 2.60 1.80
CA ALA A 162 -11.11 3.72 2.23
C ALA A 162 -11.35 4.97 1.36
N LYS A 163 -11.40 4.79 0.04
CA LYS A 163 -11.68 5.88 -0.91
C LYS A 163 -13.08 6.47 -0.73
N ILE A 164 -14.08 5.63 -0.52
CA ILE A 164 -15.46 6.05 -0.25
C ILE A 164 -15.53 6.84 1.05
N GLN A 165 -14.91 6.33 2.11
CA GLN A 165 -14.89 6.99 3.42
C GLN A 165 -14.22 8.36 3.33
N GLU A 166 -13.14 8.50 2.56
CA GLU A 166 -12.50 9.80 2.32
C GLU A 166 -13.45 10.80 1.66
N VAL A 167 -14.17 10.39 0.62
CA VAL A 167 -15.11 11.26 -0.12
C VAL A 167 -16.38 11.59 0.67
N LEU A 168 -16.90 10.63 1.45
CA LEU A 168 -18.19 10.73 2.12
C LEU A 168 -18.09 10.93 3.64
N SER A 169 -16.89 11.17 4.16
CA SER A 169 -16.61 11.36 5.61
C SER A 169 -17.47 12.42 6.29
N ASN A 170 -17.88 13.46 5.56
CA ASN A 170 -18.73 14.53 6.08
C ASN A 170 -20.24 14.25 5.96
N ASP A 171 -20.62 13.26 5.13
CA ASP A 171 -22.01 12.98 4.77
C ASP A 171 -22.59 11.78 5.54
N VAL A 172 -21.74 10.92 6.11
CA VAL A 172 -22.11 9.59 6.58
C VAL A 172 -21.34 9.23 7.86
N ASP A 173 -22.05 8.68 8.84
CA ASP A 173 -21.48 8.19 10.10
C ASP A 173 -20.47 7.06 9.86
N GLU A 174 -19.36 7.07 10.61
CA GLU A 174 -18.34 6.02 10.61
C GLU A 174 -18.93 4.64 10.89
N GLN A 175 -19.94 4.54 11.76
CA GLN A 175 -20.62 3.27 12.06
C GLN A 175 -21.29 2.66 10.82
N TYR A 176 -21.75 3.49 9.89
CA TYR A 176 -22.38 3.01 8.66
C TYR A 176 -21.35 2.35 7.73
N PHE A 177 -20.15 2.92 7.61
CA PHE A 177 -19.06 2.32 6.84
C PHE A 177 -18.62 0.97 7.41
N GLU A 178 -18.59 0.86 8.74
CA GLU A 178 -18.30 -0.41 9.41
C GLU A 178 -19.34 -1.50 9.12
N ILE A 179 -20.63 -1.14 9.09
CA ILE A 179 -21.70 -2.08 8.72
C ILE A 179 -21.51 -2.57 7.28
N ILE A 180 -21.23 -1.67 6.33
CA ILE A 180 -20.97 -2.04 4.93
C ILE A 180 -19.75 -2.95 4.86
N ARG A 181 -18.64 -2.57 5.53
CA ARG A 181 -17.39 -3.32 5.54
C ARG A 181 -17.60 -4.77 5.98
N VAL A 182 -18.26 -4.97 7.12
CA VAL A 182 -18.50 -6.32 7.68
C VAL A 182 -19.37 -7.16 6.75
N ARG A 183 -20.44 -6.59 6.19
CA ARG A 183 -21.36 -7.35 5.31
C ARG A 183 -20.72 -7.66 3.96
N ALA A 184 -20.05 -6.69 3.35
CA ALA A 184 -19.36 -6.86 2.08
C ALA A 184 -18.23 -7.88 2.18
N LEU A 185 -17.46 -7.90 3.27
CA LEU A 185 -16.42 -8.91 3.52
C LEU A 185 -16.96 -10.34 3.59
N LYS A 186 -18.16 -10.53 4.15
CA LYS A 186 -18.80 -11.85 4.17
C LYS A 186 -19.23 -12.26 2.77
N GLN A 187 -19.87 -11.35 2.05
CA GLN A 187 -20.48 -11.63 0.76
C GLN A 187 -19.46 -11.78 -0.38
N ILE A 188 -18.34 -11.05 -0.34
CA ILE A 188 -17.37 -11.02 -1.46
C ILE A 188 -16.77 -12.39 -1.80
N LYS A 189 -16.79 -13.33 -0.85
CA LYS A 189 -16.34 -14.71 -1.04
C LYS A 189 -17.23 -15.49 -2.03
N GLU A 190 -18.50 -15.13 -2.12
CA GLU A 190 -19.53 -15.79 -2.95
C GLU A 190 -19.63 -15.19 -4.36
N ILE A 191 -19.02 -14.02 -4.60
CA ILE A 191 -19.09 -13.33 -5.90
C ILE A 191 -18.01 -13.88 -6.83
N HIS A 192 -18.38 -14.45 -7.98
CA HIS A 192 -17.48 -15.12 -8.92
C HIS A 192 -16.95 -14.24 -10.08
N SER A 193 -16.84 -12.93 -9.88
CA SER A 193 -16.21 -12.00 -10.83
C SER A 193 -14.71 -11.77 -10.52
N ASP A 194 -14.04 -10.99 -11.37
CA ASP A 194 -12.67 -10.55 -11.10
C ASP A 194 -12.57 -9.77 -9.77
N PRO A 195 -11.39 -9.73 -9.11
CA PRO A 195 -11.27 -9.19 -7.77
C PRO A 195 -11.74 -7.75 -7.58
N SER A 196 -11.55 -6.89 -8.58
CA SER A 196 -11.95 -5.48 -8.53
C SER A 196 -13.45 -5.34 -8.67
N THR A 197 -14.05 -5.99 -9.67
CA THR A 197 -15.50 -6.00 -9.89
C THR A 197 -16.24 -6.62 -8.72
N ALA A 198 -15.75 -7.74 -8.18
CA ALA A 198 -16.35 -8.41 -7.02
C ALA A 198 -16.41 -7.48 -5.80
N ALA A 199 -15.37 -6.68 -5.57
CA ALA A 199 -15.33 -5.73 -4.49
C ALA A 199 -16.34 -4.59 -4.68
N LYS A 200 -16.45 -4.02 -5.89
CA LYS A 200 -17.43 -2.98 -6.19
C LYS A 200 -18.87 -3.50 -6.00
N ASP A 201 -19.15 -4.69 -6.51
CA ASP A 201 -20.47 -5.32 -6.40
C ASP A 201 -20.86 -5.58 -4.94
N ALA A 202 -19.92 -6.13 -4.14
CA ALA A 202 -20.14 -6.36 -2.71
C ALA A 202 -20.48 -5.06 -1.95
N ILE A 203 -19.78 -3.95 -2.26
CA ILE A 203 -20.07 -2.64 -1.64
C ILE A 203 -21.46 -2.15 -2.05
N LEU A 204 -21.75 -2.15 -3.35
CA LEU A 204 -23.02 -1.62 -3.87
C LEU A 204 -24.23 -2.39 -3.39
N GLN A 205 -24.12 -3.72 -3.25
CA GLN A 205 -25.19 -4.58 -2.72
C GLN A 205 -25.45 -4.34 -1.24
N ASN A 206 -24.43 -3.97 -0.45
CA ASN A 206 -24.54 -3.71 0.98
C ASN A 206 -24.78 -2.23 1.33
N THR A 207 -24.86 -1.36 0.34
CA THR A 207 -25.14 0.05 0.56
C THR A 207 -26.62 0.38 0.32
N SER A 208 -27.15 1.31 1.10
CA SER A 208 -28.49 1.86 0.95
C SER A 208 -28.68 2.49 -0.43
N ARG A 209 -29.91 2.44 -0.92
CA ARG A 209 -30.29 3.00 -2.22
C ARG A 209 -30.03 4.51 -2.32
N ILE A 210 -30.09 5.23 -1.20
CA ILE A 210 -29.88 6.68 -1.13
C ILE A 210 -28.43 7.04 -1.47
N LEU A 211 -27.46 6.28 -0.96
CA LEU A 211 -26.04 6.54 -1.19
C LEU A 211 -25.50 5.87 -2.46
N ARG A 212 -26.24 4.91 -3.03
CA ARG A 212 -25.80 4.10 -4.17
C ARG A 212 -25.38 4.95 -5.38
N THR A 213 -26.06 6.07 -5.66
CA THR A 213 -25.69 6.95 -6.79
C THR A 213 -24.33 7.63 -6.57
N LYS A 214 -24.10 8.23 -5.39
CA LYS A 214 -22.80 8.83 -5.04
C LYS A 214 -21.67 7.79 -5.06
N LEU A 215 -21.96 6.57 -4.59
CA LEU A 215 -21.01 5.47 -4.61
C LEU A 215 -20.66 5.01 -6.02
N HIS A 216 -21.64 4.96 -6.93
CA HIS A 216 -21.36 4.68 -8.33
C HIS A 216 -20.41 5.71 -8.93
N GLU A 217 -20.54 7.00 -8.59
CA GLU A 217 -19.63 8.05 -9.06
C GLU A 217 -18.21 7.90 -8.51
N VAL A 218 -18.07 7.50 -7.23
CA VAL A 218 -16.75 7.27 -6.60
C VAL A 218 -16.06 6.01 -7.14
N LEU A 219 -16.84 4.99 -7.52
CA LEU A 219 -16.36 3.70 -7.99
C LEU A 219 -16.25 3.58 -9.52
N ALA A 220 -16.71 4.59 -10.28
CA ALA A 220 -16.64 4.65 -11.74
C ALA A 220 -15.21 4.88 -12.23
#